data_AF-F8GHU9-F1
#
_entry.id   AF-F8GHU9-F1
#
_cell.length_a   1.000
_cell.length_b   1.000
_cell.length_c   1.000
_cell.angle_alpha   90.00
_cell.angle_beta   90.00
_cell.angle_gamma   90.00
#
_symmetry.space_group_name_H-M   'P 1'
#
loop_
_entity.id
_entity.type
_entity.pdbx_description
1 polymer ?
#
loop_
_entity_poly.entity_id
_entity_poly.type
_entity_poly.pdbx_seq_one_letter_code
_entity_poly.pdbx_strand_id
1 'polypeptide(L)'
;MTKTVNHNSAQGSRYYRQTGYAASIATSSPSPFKDLTFPLNVYAHALLLEEGKATYLHYGLFQDNQTSLQTAQQFSTDLLMARLPPPPCRILEVGVGLGTTLSLLNQRGYDIHGITPDAQQIAYIQKNLNSGASVSCHSLQDFKAHPESFDVVLLQESAQYIEPLVIFNKALDLLPLSGDLVIIDEFALKYDEAGIGGLHLLEDMVALAERFGFELVERMDLSTQAAPTLDYLLRFTATHRQSLIKDLALTDEQLAQLDESNRTYHKKYASGHYGYALLHFRKKTVPKWRLQILEKSQTPEMFGLFKKTFHHDMTPATWQWKYDSNSGREIGIWRDNQLIAHYGGVGRKILFFGQPQTAVQIGDVMVDTNERGTLTRKGPFFLMAATFLERYIGYNKPYLVGFGFPNERAMKVAERLGLYAEVGRMIEFSWNTRSRFPLWGTRLYLIGREQTDFVITAVNECWHRMAADLQTAIIGIRDWNYLQYRYLDHPSQQYQIMLVKNRFNRRARGILVLRFDPEGCEIVDLIAPLAEIPLLITHARRLAGIYGATRVFCHITGNFTSYFATSGGKQQPLDIRIPANAWSHGTPPETLKNHWWLMSGDKDFR
;
A
#
# COMPACT_ATOMS: atom_id res chain seq x y z
N MET A 1 -9.27 65.43 61.26
CA MET A 1 -8.96 63.99 61.16
C MET A 1 -10.22 63.26 60.72
N THR A 2 -10.18 62.68 59.52
CA THR A 2 -10.99 61.55 58.99
C THR A 2 -12.41 61.33 59.54
N LYS A 3 -13.44 61.61 58.73
CA LYS A 3 -14.09 60.65 57.81
C LYS A 3 -15.24 61.31 57.02
N THR A 4 -15.22 61.04 55.72
CA THR A 4 -16.30 60.84 54.73
C THR A 4 -17.75 61.11 55.15
N VAL A 5 -18.51 61.80 54.28
CA VAL A 5 -19.54 61.27 53.35
C VAL A 5 -19.95 62.43 52.44
N ASN A 6 -20.18 62.18 51.14
CA ASN A 6 -21.25 62.91 50.43
C ASN A 6 -21.76 62.12 49.22
N HIS A 7 -23.05 61.83 49.27
CA HIS A 7 -23.93 61.53 48.15
C HIS A 7 -24.31 62.81 47.42
N ASN A 8 -24.55 62.71 46.11
CA ASN A 8 -25.60 63.37 45.30
C ASN A 8 -25.10 63.55 43.86
N SER A 9 -25.91 63.62 42.81
CA SER A 9 -27.25 63.18 42.41
C SER A 9 -27.44 63.72 40.98
N ALA A 10 -28.31 63.08 40.18
CA ALA A 10 -28.99 63.57 38.94
C ALA A 10 -29.10 62.40 37.93
N GLN A 11 -30.22 61.70 37.70
CA GLN A 11 -31.55 62.16 37.24
C GLN A 11 -31.45 63.22 36.13
N GLY A 12 -31.96 63.06 34.91
CA GLY A 12 -32.75 62.02 34.28
C GLY A 12 -33.16 62.51 32.88
N SER A 13 -33.05 61.61 31.91
CA SER A 13 -33.79 61.48 30.64
C SER A 13 -34.49 62.69 30.00
N ARG A 14 -34.13 62.98 28.74
CA ARG A 14 -35.09 63.37 27.69
C ARG A 14 -34.87 62.54 26.43
N TYR A 15 -35.91 61.81 26.05
CA TYR A 15 -36.09 61.02 24.82
C TYR A 15 -36.20 61.92 23.58
N TYR A 16 -35.67 61.48 22.43
CA TYR A 16 -36.38 61.43 21.13
C TYR A 16 -35.57 60.71 20.02
N ARG A 17 -36.18 59.64 19.45
CA ARG A 17 -35.95 58.96 18.14
C ARG A 17 -34.55 58.31 17.90
N GLN A 18 -34.40 57.19 17.18
CA GLN A 18 -35.15 56.64 16.05
C GLN A 18 -34.83 55.14 15.93
N THR A 19 -35.79 54.37 15.45
CA THR A 19 -35.74 52.93 15.16
C THR A 19 -34.58 52.54 14.24
N GLY A 20 -33.79 51.56 14.65
CA GLY A 20 -32.83 50.83 13.80
C GLY A 20 -32.87 49.35 14.16
N TYR A 21 -33.14 48.50 13.17
CA TYR A 21 -33.07 47.04 13.25
C TYR A 21 -31.80 46.59 13.97
N ALA A 22 -31.93 45.95 15.12
CA ALA A 22 -30.83 45.29 15.78
C ALA A 22 -30.54 43.98 15.03
N ALA A 23 -29.46 43.98 14.25
CA ALA A 23 -28.82 42.75 13.81
C ALA A 23 -28.46 41.94 15.08
N SER A 24 -28.99 40.73 15.19
CA SER A 24 -28.60 39.81 16.25
C SER A 24 -27.11 39.55 16.12
N ILE A 25 -26.34 39.99 17.12
CA ILE A 25 -24.95 39.60 17.31
C ILE A 25 -24.99 38.09 17.62
N ALA A 26 -24.76 37.27 16.59
CA ALA A 26 -24.60 35.84 16.74
C ALA A 26 -23.36 35.60 17.61
N THR A 27 -23.59 35.10 18.82
CA THR A 27 -22.55 34.62 19.72
C THR A 27 -21.73 33.55 18.99
N SER A 28 -20.41 33.74 18.96
CA SER A 28 -19.43 32.87 18.31
C SER A 28 -19.28 31.55 19.07
N SER A 29 -20.31 30.71 19.07
CA SER A 29 -20.17 29.32 19.47
C SER A 29 -19.27 28.63 18.44
N PRO A 30 -18.22 27.89 18.87
CA PRO A 30 -17.39 27.12 17.95
C PRO A 30 -18.26 26.13 17.18
N SER A 31 -17.92 25.88 15.90
CA SER A 31 -18.62 24.88 15.08
C SER A 31 -18.74 23.56 15.84
N PRO A 32 -19.92 22.91 15.88
CA PRO A 32 -20.08 21.61 16.52
C PRO A 32 -19.28 20.50 15.81
N PHE A 33 -18.73 20.79 14.63
CA PHE A 33 -17.98 19.85 13.80
C PHE A 33 -16.48 20.12 13.78
N LYS A 34 -16.01 21.16 14.50
CA LYS A 34 -14.61 21.61 14.46
C LYS A 34 -13.61 20.48 14.67
N ASP A 35 -13.89 19.63 15.65
CA ASP A 35 -12.98 18.59 16.09
C ASP A 35 -13.14 17.27 15.31
N LEU A 36 -14.10 17.17 14.37
CA LEU A 36 -14.17 16.00 13.48
C LEU A 36 -12.92 15.89 12.61
N THR A 37 -12.58 14.66 12.22
CA THR A 37 -11.43 14.41 11.34
C THR A 37 -11.60 15.12 9.99
N PHE A 38 -10.55 15.79 9.52
CA PHE A 38 -10.53 16.39 8.18
C PHE A 38 -10.55 15.31 7.07
N PRO A 39 -11.31 15.47 5.97
CA PRO A 39 -12.10 16.66 5.59
C PRO A 39 -13.58 16.65 6.06
N LEU A 40 -14.00 15.66 6.86
CA LEU A 40 -15.40 15.51 7.29
C LEU A 40 -15.90 16.72 8.11
N ASN A 41 -15.02 17.35 8.91
CA ASN A 41 -15.35 18.60 9.59
C ASN A 41 -15.75 19.73 8.61
N VAL A 42 -15.04 19.85 7.49
CA VAL A 42 -15.32 20.86 6.45
C VAL A 42 -16.66 20.58 5.81
N TYR A 43 -16.91 19.35 5.38
CA TYR A 43 -18.18 19.01 4.72
C TYR A 43 -19.37 19.16 5.67
N ALA A 44 -19.25 18.72 6.92
CA ALA A 44 -20.29 18.89 7.93
C ALA A 44 -20.59 20.38 8.19
N HIS A 45 -19.56 21.21 8.36
CA HIS A 45 -19.77 22.65 8.61
C HIS A 45 -20.29 23.39 7.37
N ALA A 46 -19.85 23.01 6.17
CA ALA A 46 -20.36 23.58 4.93
C ALA A 46 -21.85 23.29 4.74
N LEU A 47 -22.29 22.06 5.04
CA LEU A 47 -23.72 21.69 5.06
C LEU A 47 -24.50 22.49 6.11
N LEU A 48 -23.93 22.68 7.31
CA LEU A 48 -24.57 23.50 8.34
C LEU A 48 -24.78 24.95 7.89
N LEU A 49 -23.79 25.54 7.20
CA LEU A 49 -23.88 26.91 6.71
C LEU A 49 -24.85 27.06 5.53
N GLU A 50 -24.92 26.06 4.66
CA GLU A 50 -25.81 26.10 3.48
C GLU A 50 -27.26 25.71 3.82
N GLU A 51 -27.46 24.59 4.53
CA GLU A 51 -28.78 23.97 4.74
C GLU A 51 -29.31 24.18 6.17
N GLY A 52 -28.54 24.83 7.05
CA GLY A 52 -28.88 25.05 8.45
C GLY A 52 -28.70 23.81 9.35
N LYS A 53 -28.30 22.67 8.78
CA LYS A 53 -27.96 21.43 9.49
C LYS A 53 -27.08 20.52 8.63
N ALA A 54 -26.30 19.66 9.27
CA ALA A 54 -25.64 18.54 8.61
C ALA A 54 -26.34 17.25 9.02
N THR A 55 -26.93 16.54 8.04
CA THR A 55 -27.66 15.29 8.31
C THR A 55 -26.80 14.09 7.93
N TYR A 56 -26.28 14.06 6.70
CA TYR A 56 -25.45 12.98 6.21
C TYR A 56 -24.10 13.51 5.72
N LEU A 57 -23.06 12.69 5.79
CA LEU A 57 -21.72 13.00 5.27
C LEU A 57 -21.31 12.11 4.09
N HIS A 58 -22.22 11.30 3.60
CA HIS A 58 -22.04 10.46 2.42
C HIS A 58 -22.59 11.16 1.17
N TYR A 59 -22.29 10.64 -0.01
CA TYR A 59 -22.75 11.12 -1.30
C TYR A 59 -24.27 11.00 -1.42
N GLY A 60 -24.85 11.90 -2.21
CA GLY A 60 -26.26 11.87 -2.56
C GLY A 60 -26.48 11.14 -3.88
N LEU A 61 -27.55 10.37 -3.98
CA LEU A 61 -28.00 9.76 -5.23
C LEU A 61 -29.06 10.65 -5.88
N PHE A 62 -28.65 11.47 -6.85
CA PHE A 62 -29.53 12.43 -7.51
C PHE A 62 -30.40 11.74 -8.57
N GLN A 63 -31.71 11.88 -8.45
CA GLN A 63 -32.68 11.36 -9.42
C GLN A 63 -32.84 12.30 -10.63
N ASP A 64 -32.63 13.60 -10.40
CA ASP A 64 -32.64 14.65 -11.42
C ASP A 64 -31.80 15.86 -10.97
N ASN A 65 -31.65 16.85 -11.85
CA ASN A 65 -30.86 18.06 -11.60
C ASN A 65 -31.53 19.07 -10.64
N GLN A 66 -32.77 18.83 -10.22
CA GLN A 66 -33.50 19.70 -9.29
C GLN A 66 -33.46 19.15 -7.85
N THR A 67 -33.04 17.90 -7.68
CA THR A 67 -32.93 17.22 -6.40
C THR A 67 -31.92 17.95 -5.50
N SER A 68 -32.29 18.30 -4.26
CA SER A 68 -31.35 18.86 -3.29
C SER A 68 -30.37 17.80 -2.80
N LEU A 69 -29.19 18.20 -2.32
CA LEU A 69 -28.22 17.24 -1.78
C LEU A 69 -28.82 16.46 -0.60
N GLN A 70 -29.53 17.13 0.32
CA GLN A 70 -30.22 16.46 1.42
C GLN A 70 -31.19 15.37 0.94
N THR A 71 -32.01 15.65 -0.08
CA THR A 71 -32.96 14.67 -0.63
C THR A 71 -32.23 13.53 -1.34
N ALA A 72 -31.16 13.82 -2.08
CA ALA A 72 -30.33 12.82 -2.74
C ALA A 72 -29.62 11.90 -1.72
N GLN A 73 -29.12 12.45 -0.61
CA GLN A 73 -28.54 11.68 0.49
C GLN A 73 -29.60 10.79 1.15
N GLN A 74 -30.79 11.34 1.44
CA GLN A 74 -31.89 10.55 1.99
C GLN A 74 -32.27 9.38 1.06
N PHE A 75 -32.32 9.60 -0.25
CA PHE A 75 -32.58 8.55 -1.23
C PHE A 75 -31.49 7.45 -1.21
N SER A 76 -30.22 7.81 -1.04
CA SER A 76 -29.14 6.84 -0.84
C SER A 76 -29.37 5.95 0.37
N THR A 77 -29.77 6.53 1.50
CA THR A 77 -30.05 5.79 2.74
C THR A 77 -31.31 4.92 2.58
N ASP A 78 -32.35 5.40 1.92
CA ASP A 78 -33.55 4.59 1.68
C ASP A 78 -33.28 3.43 0.72
N LEU A 79 -32.45 3.62 -0.31
CA LEU A 79 -32.00 2.55 -1.22
C LEU A 79 -31.26 1.45 -0.44
N LEU A 80 -30.33 1.85 0.42
CA LEU A 80 -29.58 0.95 1.30
C LEU A 80 -30.54 0.15 2.21
N MET A 81 -31.47 0.84 2.88
CA MET A 81 -32.42 0.21 3.80
C MET A 81 -33.35 -0.78 3.09
N ALA A 82 -33.71 -0.53 1.83
CA ALA A 82 -34.53 -1.44 1.03
C ALA A 82 -33.85 -2.77 0.69
N ARG A 83 -32.55 -2.93 0.99
CA ARG A 83 -31.78 -4.17 0.83
C ARG A 83 -31.56 -4.93 2.14
N LEU A 84 -31.92 -4.34 3.27
CA LEU A 84 -31.78 -4.97 4.57
C LEU A 84 -32.91 -6.00 4.81
N PRO A 85 -32.63 -7.12 5.50
CA PRO A 85 -33.67 -8.02 6.00
C PRO A 85 -34.66 -7.26 6.91
N PRO A 86 -35.94 -7.68 6.99
CA PRO A 86 -36.91 -7.01 7.87
C PRO A 86 -36.53 -7.15 9.36
N PRO A 87 -36.90 -6.19 10.22
CA PRO A 87 -36.65 -6.25 11.67
C PRO A 87 -37.52 -7.32 12.36
N PRO A 88 -37.09 -7.89 13.50
CA PRO A 88 -35.83 -7.62 14.20
C PRO A 88 -34.62 -8.25 13.46
N CYS A 89 -33.58 -7.46 13.25
CA CYS A 89 -32.36 -7.86 12.54
C CYS A 89 -31.18 -7.15 13.20
N ARG A 90 -30.09 -7.90 13.48
CA ARG A 90 -28.90 -7.38 14.16
C ARG A 90 -27.93 -6.80 13.14
N ILE A 91 -27.61 -5.51 13.26
CA ILE A 91 -26.78 -4.80 12.28
C ILE A 91 -25.53 -4.24 12.97
N LEU A 92 -24.37 -4.47 12.37
CA LEU A 92 -23.16 -3.70 12.66
C LEU A 92 -22.99 -2.64 11.59
N GLU A 93 -23.11 -1.36 11.95
CA GLU A 93 -22.78 -0.24 11.07
C GLU A 93 -21.32 0.19 11.31
N VAL A 94 -20.51 0.13 10.26
CA VAL A 94 -19.10 0.53 10.29
C VAL A 94 -18.97 1.91 9.66
N GLY A 95 -18.48 2.88 10.43
CA GLY A 95 -18.36 4.27 9.98
C GLY A 95 -19.66 5.06 10.13
N VAL A 96 -20.17 5.17 11.37
CA VAL A 96 -21.48 5.78 11.68
C VAL A 96 -21.64 7.27 11.34
N GLY A 97 -20.57 7.98 11.00
CA GLY A 97 -20.62 9.41 10.66
C GLY A 97 -21.26 10.25 11.78
N LEU A 98 -22.36 10.93 11.47
CA LEU A 98 -23.14 11.72 12.43
C LEU A 98 -24.22 10.90 13.17
N GLY A 99 -24.34 9.59 12.90
CA GLY A 99 -25.27 8.66 13.52
C GLY A 99 -26.70 8.70 12.98
N THR A 100 -26.95 9.38 11.86
CA THR A 100 -28.31 9.49 11.31
C THR A 100 -28.86 8.15 10.83
N THR A 101 -28.08 7.38 10.08
CA THR A 101 -28.47 6.04 9.61
C THR A 101 -28.72 5.10 10.80
N LEU A 102 -27.80 5.09 11.78
CA LEU A 102 -27.97 4.41 13.08
C LEU A 102 -29.32 4.73 13.73
N SER A 103 -29.63 6.02 13.89
CA SER A 103 -30.86 6.47 14.54
C SER A 103 -32.11 6.03 13.78
N LEU A 104 -32.08 6.14 12.45
CA LEU A 104 -33.18 5.74 11.58
C LEU A 104 -33.44 4.24 11.64
N LEU A 105 -32.40 3.41 11.63
CA LEU A 105 -32.53 1.95 11.76
C LEU A 105 -33.07 1.57 13.14
N ASN A 106 -32.56 2.17 14.22
CA ASN A 106 -33.08 1.93 15.57
C ASN A 106 -34.57 2.29 15.68
N GLN A 107 -34.99 3.42 15.10
CA GLN A 107 -36.42 3.83 15.05
C GLN A 107 -37.29 2.87 14.24
N ARG A 108 -36.74 2.19 13.22
CA ARG A 108 -37.45 1.17 12.44
C ARG A 108 -37.42 -0.23 13.10
N GLY A 109 -36.92 -0.36 14.33
CA GLY A 109 -36.97 -1.60 15.12
C GLY A 109 -35.82 -2.57 14.87
N TYR A 110 -34.72 -2.12 14.25
CA TYR A 110 -33.49 -2.90 14.12
C TYR A 110 -32.67 -2.89 15.40
N ASP A 111 -31.97 -3.99 15.68
CA ASP A 111 -30.97 -4.06 16.74
C ASP A 111 -29.61 -3.67 16.16
N ILE A 112 -29.26 -2.39 16.24
CA ILE A 112 -28.08 -1.85 15.58
C ILE A 112 -27.00 -1.45 16.58
N HIS A 113 -25.76 -1.84 16.29
CA HIS A 113 -24.56 -1.32 16.93
C HIS A 113 -23.70 -0.58 15.91
N GLY A 114 -23.26 0.62 16.27
CA GLY A 114 -22.44 1.46 15.41
C GLY A 114 -21.00 1.60 15.88
N ILE A 115 -20.05 1.55 14.96
CA ILE A 115 -18.62 1.78 15.27
C ILE A 115 -18.00 2.86 14.39
N THR A 116 -17.05 3.60 14.95
CA THR A 116 -16.17 4.51 14.21
C THR A 116 -14.88 4.70 15.01
N PRO A 117 -13.70 4.86 14.36
CA PRO A 117 -12.47 5.19 15.06
C PRO A 117 -12.41 6.66 15.53
N ASP A 118 -13.31 7.52 15.06
CA ASP A 118 -13.33 8.95 15.44
C ASP A 118 -14.12 9.15 16.74
N ALA A 119 -13.39 9.39 17.84
CA ALA A 119 -13.99 9.64 19.16
C ALA A 119 -14.91 10.88 19.20
N GLN A 120 -14.69 11.86 18.31
CA GLN A 120 -15.51 13.07 18.23
C GLN A 120 -16.86 12.79 17.57
N GLN A 121 -16.93 11.85 16.61
CA GLN A 121 -18.20 11.35 16.08
C GLN A 121 -19.01 10.65 17.18
N ILE A 122 -18.37 9.82 18.01
CA ILE A 122 -19.03 9.16 19.14
C ILE A 122 -19.59 10.18 20.14
N ALA A 123 -18.79 11.18 20.52
CA ALA A 123 -19.22 12.25 21.42
C ALA A 123 -20.39 13.06 20.83
N TYR A 124 -20.36 13.34 19.53
CA TYR A 124 -21.44 14.00 18.82
C TYR A 124 -22.74 13.17 18.85
N ILE A 125 -22.66 11.88 18.56
CA ILE A 125 -23.82 10.97 18.56
C ILE A 125 -24.46 10.89 19.95
N GLN A 126 -23.66 10.66 20.99
CA GLN A 126 -24.15 10.55 22.36
C GLN A 126 -24.83 11.84 22.86
N LYS A 127 -24.36 13.00 22.38
CA LYS A 127 -24.93 14.31 22.71
C LYS A 127 -26.25 14.57 21.97
N ASN A 128 -26.36 14.19 20.70
CA ASN A 128 -27.46 14.64 19.83
C ASN A 128 -28.54 13.57 19.57
N LEU A 129 -28.24 12.27 19.73
CA LEU A 129 -29.15 11.15 19.42
C LEU A 129 -29.60 10.35 20.66
N ASN A 130 -29.37 10.91 21.86
CA ASN A 130 -29.54 10.33 23.21
C ASN A 130 -28.33 9.56 23.75
N SER A 131 -28.13 9.63 25.07
CA SER A 131 -27.01 8.98 25.79
C SER A 131 -27.04 7.44 25.78
N GLY A 132 -28.14 6.83 25.31
CA GLY A 132 -28.31 5.39 25.19
C GLY A 132 -28.05 4.81 23.80
N ALA A 133 -27.55 5.60 22.83
CA ALA A 133 -27.21 5.09 21.50
C ALA A 133 -26.15 3.97 21.60
N SER A 134 -26.40 2.84 20.94
CA SER A 134 -25.50 1.69 20.91
C SER A 134 -24.33 1.95 19.95
N VAL A 135 -23.33 2.71 20.42
CA VAL A 135 -22.12 3.04 19.65
C VAL A 135 -20.85 2.81 20.44
N SER A 136 -19.76 2.48 19.75
CA SER A 136 -18.43 2.36 20.38
C SER A 136 -17.29 2.88 19.49
N CYS A 137 -16.25 3.42 20.14
CA CYS A 137 -15.09 4.00 19.46
C CYS A 137 -14.09 2.90 19.10
N HIS A 138 -14.27 2.28 17.94
CA HIS A 138 -13.39 1.23 17.43
C HIS A 138 -13.22 1.34 15.92
N SER A 139 -12.01 1.01 15.45
CA SER A 139 -11.81 0.60 14.06
C SER A 139 -12.45 -0.78 13.83
N LEU A 140 -12.72 -1.15 12.58
CA LEU A 140 -13.24 -2.49 12.27
C LEU A 140 -12.24 -3.61 12.67
N GLN A 141 -10.94 -3.38 12.48
CA GLN A 141 -9.88 -4.32 12.87
C GLN A 141 -9.87 -4.60 14.38
N ASP A 142 -10.08 -3.57 15.22
CA ASP A 142 -9.95 -3.67 16.67
C ASP A 142 -11.28 -4.05 17.35
N PHE A 143 -12.40 -3.92 16.63
CA PHE A 143 -13.72 -4.29 17.14
C PHE A 143 -13.80 -5.79 17.46
N LYS A 144 -14.30 -6.11 18.65
CA LYS A 144 -14.45 -7.47 19.16
C LYS A 144 -15.91 -7.72 19.52
N ALA A 145 -16.47 -8.80 18.99
CA ALA A 145 -17.78 -9.30 19.33
C ALA A 145 -17.76 -10.84 19.31
N HIS A 146 -18.83 -11.47 19.80
CA HIS A 146 -18.99 -12.91 19.64
C HIS A 146 -19.12 -13.27 18.15
N PRO A 147 -18.60 -14.44 17.71
CA PRO A 147 -18.82 -14.90 16.36
C PRO A 147 -20.31 -14.96 16.00
N GLU A 148 -20.65 -14.65 14.75
CA GLU A 148 -22.03 -14.71 14.23
C GLU A 148 -23.04 -13.84 15.01
N SER A 149 -22.56 -12.76 15.63
CA SER A 149 -23.38 -11.86 16.46
C SER A 149 -24.22 -10.86 15.65
N PHE A 150 -24.00 -10.74 14.34
CA PHE A 150 -24.73 -9.82 13.46
C PHE A 150 -25.30 -10.55 12.25
N ASP A 151 -26.49 -10.14 11.81
CA ASP A 151 -27.14 -10.66 10.60
C ASP A 151 -26.69 -9.84 9.37
N VAL A 152 -26.36 -8.56 9.58
CA VAL A 152 -25.81 -7.65 8.56
C VAL A 152 -24.58 -6.91 9.07
N VAL A 153 -23.54 -6.83 8.24
CA VAL A 153 -22.45 -5.84 8.37
C VAL A 153 -22.62 -4.80 7.27
N LEU A 154 -22.73 -3.53 7.67
CA LEU A 154 -23.08 -2.42 6.82
C LEU A 154 -21.93 -1.41 6.74
N LEU A 155 -21.49 -1.08 5.52
CA LEU A 155 -20.48 -0.06 5.24
C LEU A 155 -21.04 0.95 4.23
N GLN A 156 -21.29 2.17 4.69
CA GLN A 156 -21.68 3.29 3.83
C GLN A 156 -20.53 4.29 3.84
N GLU A 157 -19.77 4.36 2.75
CA GLU A 157 -18.59 5.22 2.56
C GLU A 157 -17.47 5.05 3.58
N SER A 158 -17.39 3.86 4.20
CA SER A 158 -16.33 3.49 5.12
C SER A 158 -15.41 2.40 4.57
N ALA A 159 -15.81 1.66 3.54
CA ALA A 159 -15.03 0.56 2.98
C ALA A 159 -13.80 1.08 2.23
N GLN A 160 -13.87 2.26 1.61
CA GLN A 160 -12.74 2.90 0.92
C GLN A 160 -11.54 3.22 1.84
N TYR A 161 -11.74 3.28 3.16
CA TYR A 161 -10.69 3.57 4.15
C TYR A 161 -10.16 2.32 4.86
N ILE A 162 -10.74 1.16 4.62
CA ILE A 162 -10.44 -0.07 5.36
C ILE A 162 -9.82 -1.08 4.40
N GLU A 163 -8.68 -1.65 4.79
CA GLU A 163 -8.06 -2.74 4.04
C GLU A 163 -9.08 -3.87 3.77
N PRO A 164 -9.39 -4.23 2.51
CA PRO A 164 -10.42 -5.22 2.19
C PRO A 164 -10.19 -6.59 2.81
N LEU A 165 -8.93 -7.02 3.02
CA LEU A 165 -8.65 -8.24 3.78
C LEU A 165 -9.20 -8.15 5.22
N VAL A 166 -9.17 -6.98 5.85
CA VAL A 166 -9.80 -6.76 7.17
C VAL A 166 -11.32 -6.83 7.06
N ILE A 167 -11.93 -6.18 6.07
CA ILE A 167 -13.39 -6.19 5.85
C ILE A 167 -13.89 -7.63 5.76
N PHE A 168 -13.32 -8.44 4.87
CA PHE A 168 -13.81 -9.80 4.65
C PHE A 168 -13.44 -10.76 5.78
N ASN A 169 -12.30 -10.61 6.46
CA ASN A 169 -12.01 -11.42 7.65
C ASN A 169 -13.02 -11.13 8.77
N LYS A 170 -13.31 -9.85 9.04
CA LYS A 170 -14.26 -9.46 10.08
C LYS A 170 -15.68 -9.87 9.71
N ALA A 171 -16.11 -9.66 8.47
CA ALA A 171 -17.41 -10.12 7.99
C ALA A 171 -17.53 -11.66 8.11
N LEU A 172 -16.48 -12.42 7.81
CA LEU A 172 -16.48 -13.87 8.00
C LEU A 172 -16.69 -14.29 9.46
N ASP A 173 -16.15 -13.54 10.42
CA ASP A 173 -16.25 -13.89 11.83
C ASP A 173 -17.59 -13.44 12.44
N LEU A 174 -18.09 -12.29 12.01
CA LEU A 174 -19.25 -11.62 12.60
C LEU A 174 -20.59 -12.08 12.01
N LEU A 175 -20.61 -12.56 10.76
CA LEU A 175 -21.84 -13.00 10.08
C LEU A 175 -22.05 -14.51 10.17
N PRO A 176 -23.29 -15.00 10.41
CA PRO A 176 -23.63 -16.40 10.20
C PRO A 176 -23.62 -16.76 8.71
N LEU A 177 -23.73 -18.05 8.38
CA LEU A 177 -24.06 -18.45 7.01
C LEU A 177 -25.37 -17.79 6.58
N SER A 178 -25.40 -17.30 5.34
CA SER A 178 -26.46 -16.47 4.75
C SER A 178 -26.56 -15.05 5.31
N GLY A 179 -25.68 -14.63 6.23
CA GLY A 179 -25.57 -13.24 6.66
C GLY A 179 -25.08 -12.33 5.54
N ASP A 180 -25.49 -11.07 5.59
CA ASP A 180 -25.30 -10.10 4.52
C ASP A 180 -24.19 -9.09 4.83
N LEU A 181 -23.32 -8.83 3.86
CA LEU A 181 -22.35 -7.75 3.87
C LEU A 181 -22.78 -6.74 2.79
N VAL A 182 -23.16 -5.55 3.20
CA VAL A 182 -23.64 -4.50 2.29
C VAL A 182 -22.66 -3.35 2.31
N ILE A 183 -22.14 -3.01 1.13
CA ILE A 183 -21.21 -1.89 0.92
C ILE A 183 -21.84 -0.94 -0.08
N ILE A 184 -21.92 0.35 0.24
CA ILE A 184 -22.23 1.40 -0.72
C ILE A 184 -21.12 2.47 -0.61
N ASP A 185 -20.33 2.61 -1.67
CA ASP A 185 -19.08 3.37 -1.59
C ASP A 185 -18.57 3.82 -2.96
N GLU A 186 -17.54 4.67 -2.93
CA GLU A 186 -16.70 5.01 -4.07
C GLU A 186 -15.69 3.88 -4.36
N PHE A 187 -15.49 3.59 -5.64
CA PHE A 187 -14.50 2.62 -6.11
C PHE A 187 -13.70 3.16 -7.29
N ALA A 188 -12.46 2.68 -7.41
CA ALA A 188 -11.78 2.74 -8.69
C ALA A 188 -12.40 1.71 -9.65
N LEU A 189 -12.61 2.10 -10.91
CA LEU A 189 -13.13 1.24 -11.97
C LEU A 189 -12.02 0.76 -12.92
N LYS A 190 -10.91 1.50 -12.99
CA LYS A 190 -9.73 1.14 -13.79
C LYS A 190 -8.46 1.75 -13.23
N TYR A 191 -7.33 1.07 -13.49
CA TYR A 191 -5.99 1.57 -13.23
C TYR A 191 -5.14 1.45 -14.50
N ASP A 192 -4.78 2.59 -15.08
CA ASP A 192 -4.01 2.70 -16.33
C ASP A 192 -2.80 3.66 -16.22
N GLU A 193 -2.59 4.29 -15.07
CA GLU A 193 -1.46 5.19 -14.80
C GLU A 193 -0.59 4.73 -13.61
N ALA A 194 0.70 5.06 -13.66
CA ALA A 194 1.60 4.84 -12.54
C ALA A 194 1.31 5.82 -11.40
N GLY A 195 1.41 5.35 -10.16
CA GLY A 195 1.08 6.14 -8.97
C GLY A 195 0.53 5.27 -7.85
N ILE A 196 0.00 5.89 -6.81
CA ILE A 196 -0.76 5.21 -5.76
C ILE A 196 -2.18 5.77 -5.80
N GLY A 197 -3.16 4.93 -6.15
CA GLY A 197 -4.56 5.29 -6.19
C GLY A 197 -5.15 5.42 -4.78
N GLY A 198 -6.22 6.21 -4.65
CA GLY A 198 -6.89 6.44 -3.37
C GLY A 198 -8.02 5.45 -3.04
N LEU A 199 -8.62 4.82 -4.06
CA LEU A 199 -9.77 3.93 -3.91
C LEU A 199 -9.44 2.49 -4.30
N HIS A 200 -10.13 1.52 -3.70
CA HIS A 200 -10.03 0.11 -4.07
C HIS A 200 -10.63 -0.16 -5.45
N LEU A 201 -10.00 -1.02 -6.25
CA LEU A 201 -10.55 -1.46 -7.52
C LEU A 201 -11.77 -2.33 -7.28
N LEU A 202 -12.88 -1.99 -7.92
CA LEU A 202 -14.16 -2.66 -7.76
C LEU A 202 -14.09 -4.16 -8.05
N GLU A 203 -13.43 -4.53 -9.14
CA GLU A 203 -13.28 -5.94 -9.54
C GLU A 203 -12.38 -6.73 -8.57
N ASP A 204 -11.33 -6.10 -8.02
CA ASP A 204 -10.49 -6.73 -6.99
C ASP A 204 -11.29 -6.96 -5.69
N MET A 205 -12.21 -6.05 -5.33
CA MET A 205 -13.10 -6.20 -4.18
C MET A 205 -14.04 -7.41 -4.36
N VAL A 206 -14.66 -7.54 -5.54
CA VAL A 206 -15.56 -8.66 -5.86
C VAL A 206 -14.79 -9.99 -5.90
N ALA A 207 -13.62 -10.02 -6.53
CA ALA A 207 -12.78 -11.22 -6.58
C ALA A 207 -12.33 -11.66 -5.18
N LEU A 208 -12.02 -10.71 -4.30
CA LEU A 208 -11.66 -11.01 -2.92
C LEU A 208 -12.86 -11.56 -2.13
N ALA A 209 -14.05 -11.01 -2.31
CA ALA A 209 -15.28 -11.53 -1.69
C ALA A 209 -15.49 -13.01 -2.01
N GLU A 210 -15.32 -13.40 -3.28
CA GLU A 210 -15.44 -14.80 -3.72
C GLU A 210 -14.42 -15.71 -3.04
N ARG A 211 -13.15 -15.28 -2.91
CA ARG A 211 -12.11 -16.04 -2.19
C ARG A 211 -12.44 -16.25 -0.72
N PHE A 212 -13.17 -15.31 -0.13
CA PHE A 212 -13.66 -15.38 1.25
C PHE A 212 -14.98 -16.15 1.38
N GLY A 213 -15.51 -16.72 0.30
CA GLY A 213 -16.72 -17.54 0.36
C GLY A 213 -18.01 -16.73 0.38
N PHE A 214 -17.95 -15.45 0.01
CA PHE A 214 -19.13 -14.62 -0.25
C PHE A 214 -19.57 -14.73 -1.70
N GLU A 215 -20.87 -14.75 -1.93
CA GLU A 215 -21.46 -14.56 -3.26
C GLU A 215 -21.95 -13.13 -3.42
N LEU A 216 -21.75 -12.54 -4.61
CA LEU A 216 -22.31 -11.25 -4.96
C LEU A 216 -23.78 -11.44 -5.34
N VAL A 217 -24.69 -10.96 -4.49
CA VAL A 217 -26.15 -11.04 -4.67
C VAL A 217 -26.64 -9.92 -5.57
N GLU A 218 -26.14 -8.70 -5.35
CA GLU A 218 -26.51 -7.52 -6.13
C GLU A 218 -25.29 -6.62 -6.34
N ARG A 219 -25.17 -6.09 -7.55
CA ARG A 219 -24.27 -4.98 -7.89
C ARG A 219 -25.08 -3.92 -8.61
N MET A 220 -25.08 -2.71 -8.07
CA MET A 220 -25.71 -1.56 -8.70
C MET A 220 -24.65 -0.50 -8.99
N ASP A 221 -24.54 -0.08 -10.25
CA ASP A 221 -23.79 1.12 -10.61
C ASP A 221 -24.64 2.36 -10.33
N LEU A 222 -24.11 3.22 -9.48
CA LEU A 222 -24.75 4.44 -8.99
C LEU A 222 -23.92 5.68 -9.35
N SER A 223 -22.89 5.52 -10.18
CA SER A 223 -21.89 6.56 -10.48
C SER A 223 -22.51 7.83 -11.03
N THR A 224 -23.44 7.73 -11.98
CA THR A 224 -24.12 8.89 -12.56
C THR A 224 -24.98 9.64 -11.55
N GLN A 225 -25.61 8.91 -10.61
CA GLN A 225 -26.45 9.50 -9.57
C GLN A 225 -25.59 10.15 -8.48
N ALA A 226 -24.41 9.60 -8.18
CA ALA A 226 -23.52 10.09 -7.13
C ALA A 226 -22.63 11.26 -7.56
N ALA A 227 -22.19 11.28 -8.83
CA ALA A 227 -21.24 12.26 -9.35
C ALA A 227 -21.59 13.74 -9.07
N PRO A 228 -22.87 14.18 -9.13
CA PRO A 228 -23.23 15.56 -8.83
C PRO A 228 -22.88 16.01 -7.41
N THR A 229 -22.70 15.11 -6.44
CA THR A 229 -22.27 15.50 -5.07
C THR A 229 -21.01 16.37 -5.10
N LEU A 230 -20.05 16.06 -5.98
CA LEU A 230 -18.79 16.80 -6.08
C LEU A 230 -19.00 18.27 -6.47
N ASP A 231 -19.99 18.57 -7.31
CA ASP A 231 -20.35 19.94 -7.67
C ASP A 231 -20.91 20.71 -6.48
N TYR A 232 -21.72 20.05 -5.64
CA TYR A 232 -22.24 20.65 -4.41
C TYR A 232 -21.12 20.89 -3.40
N LEU A 233 -20.21 19.92 -3.21
CA LEU A 233 -19.07 20.09 -2.31
C LEU A 233 -18.20 21.27 -2.73
N LEU A 234 -17.82 21.36 -4.00
CA LEU A 234 -17.03 22.47 -4.54
C LEU A 234 -17.75 23.82 -4.44
N ARG A 235 -19.06 23.84 -4.66
CA ARG A 235 -19.87 25.05 -4.53
C ARG A 235 -19.93 25.51 -3.07
N PHE A 236 -20.23 24.59 -2.14
CA PHE A 236 -20.40 24.93 -0.73
C PHE A 236 -19.09 25.38 -0.09
N THR A 237 -17.96 24.70 -0.38
CA THR A 237 -16.64 25.13 0.12
C THR A 237 -16.25 26.49 -0.42
N ALA A 238 -16.56 26.78 -1.69
CA ALA A 238 -16.29 28.08 -2.29
C ALA A 238 -17.16 29.20 -1.70
N THR A 239 -18.48 28.98 -1.60
CA THR A 239 -19.44 29.97 -1.06
C THR A 239 -19.11 30.33 0.39
N HIS A 240 -18.78 29.34 1.21
CA HIS A 240 -18.58 29.51 2.66
C HIS A 240 -17.11 29.60 3.07
N ARG A 241 -16.20 29.82 2.12
CA ARG A 241 -14.74 29.74 2.32
C ARG A 241 -14.24 30.50 3.55
N GLN A 242 -14.60 31.77 3.69
CA GLN A 242 -14.11 32.61 4.79
C GLN A 242 -14.63 32.11 6.16
N SER A 243 -15.89 31.69 6.22
CA SER A 243 -16.49 31.13 7.43
C SER A 243 -15.85 29.79 7.79
N LEU A 244 -15.62 28.91 6.82
CA LEU A 244 -14.94 27.63 7.04
C LEU A 244 -13.53 27.82 7.61
N ILE A 245 -12.74 28.73 7.03
CA ILE A 245 -11.38 29.06 7.52
C ILE A 245 -11.43 29.54 8.97
N LYS A 246 -12.33 30.48 9.26
CA LYS A 246 -12.46 31.07 10.59
C LYS A 246 -12.98 30.08 11.63
N ASP A 247 -14.08 29.41 11.35
CA ASP A 247 -14.84 28.62 12.32
C ASP A 247 -14.15 27.29 12.63
N LEU A 248 -13.47 26.70 11.64
CA LEU A 248 -12.72 25.44 11.77
C LEU A 248 -11.22 25.65 12.01
N ALA A 249 -10.74 26.90 12.06
CA ALA A 249 -9.33 27.26 12.20
C ALA A 249 -8.43 26.61 11.13
N LEU A 250 -8.88 26.60 9.88
CA LEU A 250 -8.13 26.06 8.74
C LEU A 250 -7.20 27.12 8.15
N THR A 251 -6.22 26.68 7.38
CA THR A 251 -5.44 27.54 6.48
C THR A 251 -6.10 27.61 5.10
N ASP A 252 -5.85 28.69 4.36
CA ASP A 252 -6.26 28.80 2.96
C ASP A 252 -5.70 27.64 2.10
N GLU A 253 -4.48 27.21 2.41
CA GLU A 253 -3.80 26.11 1.73
C GLU A 253 -4.54 24.78 1.92
N GLN A 254 -4.95 24.44 3.15
CA GLN A 254 -5.70 23.22 3.43
C GLN A 254 -7.02 23.16 2.63
N LEU A 255 -7.75 24.27 2.57
CA LEU A 255 -9.02 24.31 1.83
C LEU A 255 -8.80 24.31 0.31
N ALA A 256 -7.73 24.95 -0.18
CA ALA A 256 -7.35 24.88 -1.60
C ALA A 256 -6.93 23.47 -2.03
N GLN A 257 -6.20 22.74 -1.17
CA GLN A 257 -5.86 21.33 -1.40
C GLN A 257 -7.11 20.44 -1.42
N LEU A 258 -8.09 20.69 -0.55
CA LEU A 258 -9.38 19.98 -0.57
C LEU A 258 -10.15 20.24 -1.87
N ASP A 259 -10.25 21.49 -2.31
CA ASP A 259 -10.91 21.85 -3.56
C ASP A 259 -10.23 21.18 -4.76
N GLU A 260 -8.90 21.15 -4.81
CA GLU A 260 -8.16 20.46 -5.88
C GLU A 260 -8.37 18.94 -5.84
N SER A 261 -8.43 18.35 -4.64
CA SER A 261 -8.79 16.94 -4.46
C SER A 261 -10.18 16.64 -5.02
N ASN A 262 -11.20 17.44 -4.66
CA ASN A 262 -12.57 17.30 -5.17
C ASN A 262 -12.64 17.48 -6.69
N ARG A 263 -11.90 18.44 -7.27
CA ARG A 263 -11.80 18.61 -8.74
C ARG A 263 -11.15 17.41 -9.41
N THR A 264 -10.15 16.81 -8.78
CA THR A 264 -9.51 15.59 -9.27
C THR A 264 -10.49 14.41 -9.26
N TYR A 265 -11.25 14.24 -8.17
CA TYR A 265 -12.31 13.23 -8.10
C TYR A 265 -13.36 13.47 -9.19
N HIS A 266 -13.81 14.71 -9.37
CA HIS A 266 -14.79 15.06 -10.41
C HIS A 266 -14.30 14.67 -11.82
N LYS A 267 -13.03 14.95 -12.15
CA LYS A 267 -12.43 14.52 -13.42
C LYS A 267 -12.36 12.98 -13.54
N LYS A 268 -12.09 12.28 -12.43
CA LYS A 268 -12.03 10.81 -12.41
C LYS A 268 -13.39 10.14 -12.57
N TYR A 269 -14.47 10.71 -12.02
CA TYR A 269 -15.84 10.30 -12.33
C TYR A 269 -16.16 10.54 -13.81
N ALA A 270 -15.89 11.75 -14.32
CA ALA A 270 -16.17 12.09 -15.71
C ALA A 270 -15.45 11.22 -16.74
N SER A 271 -14.26 10.70 -16.38
CA SER A 271 -13.44 9.83 -17.24
C SER A 271 -13.65 8.33 -16.98
N GLY A 272 -14.57 7.97 -16.07
CA GLY A 272 -14.86 6.58 -15.69
C GLY A 272 -13.69 5.88 -14.98
N HIS A 273 -12.79 6.63 -14.35
CA HIS A 273 -11.76 6.06 -13.48
C HIS A 273 -12.30 5.73 -12.11
N TYR A 274 -13.17 6.59 -11.57
CA TYR A 274 -13.90 6.38 -10.33
C TYR A 274 -15.39 6.19 -10.62
N GLY A 275 -16.05 5.50 -9.72
CA GLY A 275 -17.49 5.30 -9.75
C GLY A 275 -18.02 5.05 -8.35
N TYR A 276 -19.34 4.99 -8.25
CA TYR A 276 -20.06 4.75 -7.00
C TYR A 276 -20.91 3.50 -7.18
N ALA A 277 -20.86 2.57 -6.23
CA ALA A 277 -21.57 1.31 -6.37
C ALA A 277 -22.15 0.81 -5.04
N LEU A 278 -23.31 0.16 -5.14
CA LEU A 278 -23.82 -0.72 -4.10
C LEU A 278 -23.41 -2.15 -4.42
N LEU A 279 -22.78 -2.81 -3.45
CA LEU A 279 -22.42 -4.22 -3.47
C LEU A 279 -23.11 -4.92 -2.30
N HIS A 280 -23.95 -5.90 -2.62
CA HIS A 280 -24.56 -6.78 -1.63
C HIS A 280 -23.94 -8.17 -1.77
N PHE A 281 -23.20 -8.57 -0.75
CA PHE A 281 -22.62 -9.90 -0.63
C PHE A 281 -23.36 -10.74 0.40
N ARG A 282 -23.45 -12.04 0.16
CA ARG A 282 -23.98 -13.01 1.12
C ARG A 282 -22.95 -14.07 1.46
N LYS A 283 -22.76 -14.33 2.75
CA LYS A 283 -21.82 -15.37 3.22
C LYS A 283 -22.37 -16.75 2.86
N LYS A 284 -21.79 -17.38 1.84
CA LYS A 284 -22.26 -18.68 1.32
C LYS A 284 -21.53 -19.85 1.94
N THR A 285 -20.23 -19.71 2.14
CA THR A 285 -19.35 -20.77 2.65
C THR A 285 -18.36 -20.20 3.65
N VAL A 286 -17.87 -21.05 4.55
CA VAL A 286 -16.70 -20.72 5.37
C VAL A 286 -15.48 -21.37 4.70
N PRO A 287 -14.52 -20.59 4.19
CA PRO A 287 -13.32 -21.16 3.60
C PRO A 287 -12.54 -21.98 4.62
N LYS A 288 -11.96 -23.10 4.17
CA LYS A 288 -11.04 -23.93 4.98
C LYS A 288 -9.85 -23.12 5.51
N TRP A 289 -9.45 -22.09 4.78
CA TRP A 289 -8.24 -21.32 4.97
C TRP A 289 -8.56 -19.85 5.15
N ARG A 290 -7.89 -19.18 6.09
CA ARG A 290 -8.00 -17.73 6.29
C ARG A 290 -6.83 -17.03 5.62
N LEU A 291 -7.16 -16.11 4.71
CA LEU A 291 -6.19 -15.28 4.00
C LEU A 291 -6.04 -13.96 4.76
N GLN A 292 -4.83 -13.60 5.18
CA GLN A 292 -4.60 -12.45 6.05
C GLN A 292 -3.29 -11.73 5.69
N ILE A 293 -3.21 -10.45 6.01
CA ILE A 293 -1.93 -9.74 6.08
C ILE A 293 -1.21 -10.26 7.32
N LEU A 294 0.09 -10.52 7.19
CA LEU A 294 0.89 -10.95 8.33
C LEU A 294 1.25 -9.74 9.19
N GLU A 295 0.90 -9.78 10.46
CA GLU A 295 1.27 -8.75 11.43
C GLU A 295 2.65 -9.02 12.03
N LYS A 296 3.33 -7.96 12.52
CA LYS A 296 4.64 -8.10 13.19
C LYS A 296 4.58 -9.03 14.42
N SER A 297 3.44 -9.08 15.10
CA SER A 297 3.16 -9.97 16.22
C SER A 297 3.20 -11.46 15.83
N GLN A 298 2.98 -11.78 14.56
CA GLN A 298 2.90 -13.14 13.99
C GLN A 298 4.21 -13.61 13.35
N THR A 299 5.32 -12.91 13.63
CA THR A 299 6.66 -13.29 13.16
C THR A 299 7.14 -14.66 13.66
N PRO A 300 6.79 -15.13 14.88
CA PRO A 300 7.17 -16.48 15.32
C PRO A 300 6.60 -17.58 14.42
N GLU A 301 5.36 -17.45 13.97
CA GLU A 301 4.71 -18.42 13.08
C GLU A 301 5.35 -18.43 11.69
N MET A 302 5.74 -17.26 11.18
CA MET A 302 6.49 -17.16 9.93
C MET A 302 7.85 -17.85 10.04
N PHE A 303 8.61 -17.63 11.13
CA PHE A 303 9.88 -18.33 11.35
C PHE A 303 9.71 -19.84 11.46
N GLY A 304 8.65 -20.30 12.12
CA GLY A 304 8.30 -21.72 12.19
C GLY A 304 8.07 -22.33 10.81
N LEU A 305 7.27 -21.67 9.96
CA LEU A 305 7.00 -22.10 8.59
C LEU A 305 8.27 -22.04 7.72
N PHE A 306 9.10 -21.01 7.89
CA PHE A 306 10.37 -20.84 7.20
C PHE A 306 11.33 -21.99 7.49
N LYS A 307 11.56 -22.29 8.77
CA LYS A 307 12.40 -23.42 9.20
C LYS A 307 11.90 -24.74 8.62
N LYS A 308 10.59 -24.96 8.65
CA LYS A 308 9.98 -26.19 8.10
C LYS A 308 10.15 -26.30 6.59
N THR A 309 10.10 -25.18 5.87
CA THR A 309 10.11 -25.14 4.41
C THR A 309 11.51 -25.18 3.82
N PHE A 310 12.45 -24.43 4.41
CA PHE A 310 13.81 -24.26 3.89
C PHE A 310 14.88 -25.02 4.68
N HIS A 311 14.49 -25.71 5.77
CA HIS A 311 15.37 -26.55 6.58
C HIS A 311 16.54 -25.82 7.25
N HIS A 312 16.43 -24.51 7.43
CA HIS A 312 17.33 -23.69 8.24
C HIS A 312 16.56 -22.51 8.86
N ASP A 313 17.14 -21.89 9.88
CA ASP A 313 16.51 -20.78 10.60
C ASP A 313 16.68 -19.44 9.85
N MET A 314 15.68 -18.55 9.98
CA MET A 314 15.81 -17.13 9.70
C MET A 314 15.99 -16.41 11.03
N THR A 315 17.03 -15.57 11.15
CA THR A 315 17.22 -14.76 12.36
C THR A 315 16.31 -13.54 12.36
N PRO A 316 15.86 -13.04 13.53
CA PRO A 316 15.09 -11.81 13.61
C PRO A 316 15.77 -10.62 12.93
N ALA A 317 17.10 -10.51 13.04
CA ALA A 317 17.86 -9.46 12.36
C ALA A 317 17.80 -9.59 10.82
N THR A 318 17.79 -10.82 10.28
CA THR A 318 17.61 -11.05 8.83
C THR A 318 16.21 -10.70 8.38
N TRP A 319 15.20 -11.10 9.16
CA TRP A 319 13.81 -10.74 8.86
C TRP A 319 13.61 -9.22 8.89
N GLN A 320 14.12 -8.55 9.93
CA GLN A 320 14.03 -7.10 10.06
C GLN A 320 14.75 -6.41 8.90
N TRP A 321 15.94 -6.87 8.56
CA TRP A 321 16.68 -6.39 7.40
C TRP A 321 15.90 -6.58 6.09
N LYS A 322 15.05 -7.61 5.93
CA LYS A 322 14.20 -7.79 4.73
C LYS A 322 12.90 -6.98 4.79
N TYR A 323 12.14 -7.08 5.86
CA TYR A 323 10.72 -6.71 5.90
C TYR A 323 10.42 -5.44 6.71
N ASP A 324 11.33 -4.97 7.57
CA ASP A 324 11.04 -3.83 8.48
C ASP A 324 11.06 -2.47 7.77
N SER A 325 11.43 -2.43 6.48
CA SER A 325 11.18 -1.24 5.67
C SER A 325 9.67 -1.02 5.52
N ASN A 326 9.21 0.23 5.48
CA ASN A 326 7.81 0.59 5.18
C ASN A 326 7.29 0.01 3.84
N SER A 327 8.19 -0.57 3.04
CA SER A 327 7.95 -1.19 1.74
C SER A 327 7.89 -2.73 1.77
N GLY A 328 7.92 -3.38 2.93
CA GLY A 328 7.64 -4.82 3.06
C GLY A 328 6.13 -5.10 3.04
N ARG A 329 5.71 -6.19 2.39
CA ARG A 329 4.34 -6.72 2.42
C ARG A 329 4.38 -8.23 2.56
N GLU A 330 3.57 -8.77 3.46
CA GLU A 330 3.51 -10.19 3.77
C GLU A 330 2.04 -10.62 3.82
N ILE A 331 1.68 -11.65 3.05
CA ILE A 331 0.37 -12.29 3.09
C ILE A 331 0.56 -13.72 3.59
N GLY A 332 -0.29 -14.14 4.53
CA GLY A 332 -0.34 -15.47 5.10
C GLY A 332 -1.64 -16.21 4.80
N ILE A 333 -1.55 -17.53 4.72
CA ILE A 333 -2.71 -18.42 4.81
C ILE A 333 -2.65 -19.16 6.13
N TRP A 334 -3.73 -19.08 6.87
CA TRP A 334 -3.92 -19.73 8.16
C TRP A 334 -4.91 -20.87 8.04
N ARG A 335 -4.63 -21.96 8.74
CA ARG A 335 -5.62 -22.97 9.09
C ARG A 335 -5.65 -23.03 10.61
N ASP A 336 -6.80 -22.71 11.18
CA ASP A 336 -6.92 -22.48 12.62
C ASP A 336 -5.87 -21.43 13.06
N ASN A 337 -5.04 -21.75 14.05
CA ASN A 337 -3.97 -20.86 14.53
C ASN A 337 -2.60 -21.16 13.90
N GLN A 338 -2.55 -21.97 12.84
CA GLN A 338 -1.29 -22.34 12.19
C GLN A 338 -1.14 -21.62 10.85
N LEU A 339 -0.04 -20.88 10.71
CA LEU A 339 0.40 -20.36 9.41
C LEU A 339 0.89 -21.53 8.55
N ILE A 340 0.19 -21.80 7.46
CA ILE A 340 0.50 -22.91 6.54
C ILE A 340 1.08 -22.44 5.20
N ALA A 341 0.97 -21.15 4.89
CA ALA A 341 1.55 -20.60 3.68
C ALA A 341 1.90 -19.12 3.88
N HIS A 342 2.92 -18.66 3.17
CA HIS A 342 3.41 -17.29 3.23
C HIS A 342 3.81 -16.81 1.83
N TYR A 343 3.56 -15.55 1.56
CA TYR A 343 3.98 -14.87 0.34
C TYR A 343 4.52 -13.48 0.71
N GLY A 344 5.84 -13.33 0.61
CA GLY A 344 6.53 -12.11 0.99
C GLY A 344 6.96 -11.28 -0.23
N GLY A 345 6.89 -9.96 -0.07
CA GLY A 345 7.40 -9.00 -1.03
C GLY A 345 8.18 -7.90 -0.34
N VAL A 346 9.36 -7.58 -0.86
CA VAL A 346 10.21 -6.50 -0.37
C VAL A 346 10.33 -5.41 -1.43
N GLY A 347 9.98 -4.18 -1.08
CA GLY A 347 10.13 -3.03 -1.97
C GLY A 347 11.58 -2.77 -2.38
N ARG A 348 11.77 -2.40 -3.65
CA ARG A 348 13.04 -2.04 -4.25
C ARG A 348 12.86 -0.78 -5.08
N LYS A 349 13.67 0.23 -4.83
CA LYS A 349 13.75 1.41 -5.71
C LYS A 349 14.47 1.01 -6.99
N ILE A 350 13.91 1.37 -8.13
CA ILE A 350 14.42 1.01 -9.45
C ILE A 350 14.44 2.24 -10.37
N LEU A 351 15.25 2.16 -11.42
CA LEU A 351 15.05 2.90 -12.65
C LEU A 351 14.32 1.98 -13.62
N PHE A 352 13.10 2.35 -14.00
CA PHE A 352 12.27 1.69 -15.00
C PHE A 352 12.42 2.47 -16.30
N PHE A 353 13.29 2.00 -17.20
CA PHE A 353 13.63 2.72 -18.44
C PHE A 353 14.08 4.17 -18.17
N GLY A 354 15.01 4.32 -17.22
CA GLY A 354 15.51 5.62 -16.78
C GLY A 354 14.60 6.38 -15.81
N GLN A 355 13.33 5.98 -15.64
CA GLN A 355 12.38 6.68 -14.76
C GLN A 355 12.38 6.08 -13.34
N PRO A 356 12.49 6.90 -12.27
CA PRO A 356 12.41 6.41 -10.90
C PRO A 356 11.06 5.75 -10.60
N GLN A 357 11.08 4.49 -10.17
CA GLN A 357 9.90 3.73 -9.81
C GLN A 357 10.17 2.83 -8.58
N THR A 358 9.13 2.20 -8.04
CA THR A 358 9.27 1.17 -7.00
C THR A 358 8.80 -0.17 -7.54
N ALA A 359 9.65 -1.18 -7.45
CA ALA A 359 9.33 -2.58 -7.72
C ALA A 359 9.19 -3.35 -6.40
N VAL A 360 8.67 -4.56 -6.48
CA VAL A 360 8.69 -5.52 -5.36
C VAL A 360 9.45 -6.78 -5.76
N GLN A 361 10.41 -7.15 -4.92
CA GLN A 361 11.08 -8.43 -4.98
C GLN A 361 10.25 -9.46 -4.21
N ILE A 362 9.71 -10.45 -4.90
CA ILE A 362 9.00 -11.57 -4.30
C ILE A 362 10.01 -12.56 -3.74
N GLY A 363 9.79 -12.95 -2.48
CA GLY A 363 10.67 -13.83 -1.73
C GLY A 363 9.91 -14.61 -0.65
N ASP A 364 10.58 -15.61 -0.08
CA ASP A 364 10.05 -16.43 1.02
C ASP A 364 8.65 -16.98 0.74
N VAL A 365 8.40 -17.39 -0.51
CA VAL A 365 7.13 -18.02 -0.90
C VAL A 365 7.12 -19.44 -0.38
N MET A 366 6.21 -19.72 0.55
CA MET A 366 6.16 -20.98 1.30
C MET A 366 4.75 -21.55 1.29
N VAL A 367 4.68 -22.88 1.16
CA VAL A 367 3.47 -23.67 1.42
C VAL A 367 3.89 -24.90 2.20
N ASP A 368 3.20 -25.19 3.30
CA ASP A 368 3.41 -26.37 4.11
C ASP A 368 3.32 -27.64 3.25
N THR A 369 4.25 -28.58 3.43
CA THR A 369 4.35 -29.80 2.63
C THR A 369 3.05 -30.60 2.58
N ASN A 370 2.28 -30.58 3.67
CA ASN A 370 1.01 -31.30 3.76
C ASN A 370 -0.11 -30.67 2.93
N GLU A 371 0.04 -29.41 2.49
CA GLU A 371 -0.97 -28.67 1.73
C GLU A 371 -0.55 -28.39 0.27
N ARG A 372 0.68 -28.77 -0.13
CA ARG A 372 1.27 -28.55 -1.47
C ARG A 372 0.53 -29.26 -2.62
N GLY A 373 -0.32 -30.25 -2.33
CA GLY A 373 -1.04 -31.04 -3.34
C GLY A 373 -2.17 -30.29 -4.06
N THR A 374 -2.59 -29.13 -3.54
CA THR A 374 -3.73 -28.38 -4.08
C THR A 374 -3.28 -27.37 -5.13
N LEU A 375 -2.92 -27.83 -6.33
CA LEU A 375 -2.51 -26.99 -7.47
C LEU A 375 -3.73 -26.45 -8.24
N THR A 376 -4.67 -25.83 -7.53
CA THR A 376 -5.91 -25.28 -8.09
C THR A 376 -6.01 -23.79 -7.77
N ARG A 377 -6.95 -23.10 -8.43
CA ARG A 377 -7.30 -21.70 -8.11
C ARG A 377 -7.95 -21.51 -6.74
N LYS A 378 -8.10 -22.58 -5.97
CA LYS A 378 -8.56 -22.53 -4.57
C LYS A 378 -7.44 -22.85 -3.58
N GLY A 379 -6.27 -23.30 -4.05
CA GLY A 379 -5.15 -23.71 -3.20
C GLY A 379 -4.41 -22.54 -2.54
N PRO A 380 -3.64 -22.78 -1.46
CA PRO A 380 -3.02 -21.71 -0.66
C PRO A 380 -2.08 -20.81 -1.47
N PHE A 381 -1.26 -21.40 -2.36
CA PHE A 381 -0.36 -20.63 -3.22
C PHE A 381 -1.12 -19.65 -4.12
N PHE A 382 -2.17 -20.12 -4.80
CA PHE A 382 -2.95 -19.25 -5.69
C PHE A 382 -3.64 -18.13 -4.91
N LEU A 383 -4.29 -18.47 -3.78
CA LEU A 383 -5.01 -17.48 -2.96
C LEU A 383 -4.08 -16.33 -2.52
N MET A 384 -2.86 -16.65 -2.06
CA MET A 384 -1.90 -15.60 -1.69
C MET A 384 -1.37 -14.85 -2.91
N ALA A 385 -0.94 -15.56 -3.96
CA ALA A 385 -0.28 -14.94 -5.10
C ALA A 385 -1.25 -14.02 -5.87
N ALA A 386 -2.46 -14.49 -6.19
CA ALA A 386 -3.48 -13.69 -6.86
C ALA A 386 -3.81 -12.44 -6.04
N THR A 387 -4.06 -12.60 -4.74
CA THR A 387 -4.36 -11.49 -3.84
C THR A 387 -3.19 -10.51 -3.74
N PHE A 388 -1.95 -10.98 -3.63
CA PHE A 388 -0.79 -10.09 -3.58
C PHE A 388 -0.64 -9.28 -4.87
N LEU A 389 -0.81 -9.91 -6.03
CA LEU A 389 -0.73 -9.27 -7.34
C LEU A 389 -1.83 -8.23 -7.52
N GLU A 390 -3.06 -8.53 -7.08
CA GLU A 390 -4.17 -7.57 -7.10
C GLU A 390 -3.97 -6.42 -6.11
N ARG A 391 -3.54 -6.68 -4.89
CA ARG A 391 -3.41 -5.62 -3.89
C ARG A 391 -2.22 -4.69 -4.13
N TYR A 392 -1.11 -5.21 -4.66
CA TYR A 392 0.17 -4.51 -4.54
C TYR A 392 0.93 -4.25 -5.84
N ILE A 393 0.65 -4.95 -6.95
CA ILE A 393 1.46 -4.85 -8.18
C ILE A 393 0.62 -4.34 -9.35
N GLY A 394 1.05 -3.24 -9.97
CA GLY A 394 0.46 -2.68 -11.18
C GLY A 394 0.30 -1.17 -11.13
N TYR A 395 -0.51 -0.64 -12.04
CA TYR A 395 -0.87 0.78 -12.07
C TYR A 395 -1.66 1.17 -10.81
N ASN A 396 -1.48 2.40 -10.34
CA ASN A 396 -2.08 2.93 -9.11
C ASN A 396 -1.89 2.07 -7.84
N LYS A 397 -0.85 1.23 -7.79
CA LYS A 397 -0.53 0.35 -6.66
C LYS A 397 0.85 0.69 -6.07
N PRO A 398 1.16 0.24 -4.84
CA PRO A 398 2.45 0.52 -4.20
C PRO A 398 3.69 0.13 -5.01
N TYR A 399 3.58 -0.88 -5.88
CA TYR A 399 4.67 -1.32 -6.75
C TYR A 399 4.22 -1.36 -8.20
N LEU A 400 4.99 -0.74 -9.10
CA LEU A 400 4.68 -0.75 -10.52
C LEU A 400 4.87 -2.15 -11.14
N VAL A 401 5.95 -2.84 -10.75
CA VAL A 401 6.32 -4.16 -11.25
C VAL A 401 6.83 -5.07 -10.13
N GLY A 402 6.68 -6.37 -10.33
CA GLY A 402 7.27 -7.41 -9.46
C GLY A 402 8.36 -8.18 -10.18
N PHE A 403 9.33 -8.69 -9.42
CA PHE A 403 10.31 -9.68 -9.89
C PHE A 403 10.63 -10.67 -8.77
N GLY A 404 11.28 -11.78 -9.11
CA GLY A 404 11.69 -12.80 -8.16
C GLY A 404 12.61 -13.81 -8.82
N PHE A 405 12.94 -14.88 -8.09
CA PHE A 405 13.88 -15.90 -8.56
C PHE A 405 13.34 -17.34 -8.40
N PRO A 406 12.13 -17.66 -8.89
CA PRO A 406 11.63 -19.03 -8.89
C PRO A 406 12.50 -19.94 -9.76
N ASN A 407 12.61 -21.20 -9.34
CA ASN A 407 13.09 -22.26 -10.23
C ASN A 407 12.04 -22.62 -11.29
N GLU A 408 12.41 -23.41 -12.29
CA GLU A 408 11.54 -23.78 -13.40
C GLU A 408 10.26 -24.49 -12.94
N ARG A 409 10.33 -25.32 -11.89
CA ARG A 409 9.15 -26.00 -11.35
C ARG A 409 8.14 -24.99 -10.77
N ALA A 410 8.60 -24.07 -9.94
CA ALA A 410 7.75 -23.05 -9.34
C ALA A 410 7.17 -22.10 -10.40
N MET A 411 7.98 -21.74 -11.40
CA MET A 411 7.56 -20.90 -12.51
C MET A 411 6.41 -21.55 -13.31
N LYS A 412 6.57 -22.81 -13.72
CA LYS A 412 5.54 -23.54 -14.48
C LYS A 412 4.21 -23.66 -13.72
N VAL A 413 4.25 -23.81 -12.40
CA VAL A 413 3.03 -23.82 -11.57
C VAL A 413 2.31 -22.47 -11.66
N ALA A 414 3.04 -21.37 -11.52
CA ALA A 414 2.47 -20.03 -11.58
C ALA A 414 1.93 -19.69 -12.99
N GLU A 415 2.65 -20.04 -14.06
CA GLU A 415 2.20 -19.87 -15.44
C GLU A 415 0.92 -20.67 -15.72
N ARG A 416 0.85 -21.93 -15.27
CA ARG A 416 -0.36 -22.76 -15.44
C ARG A 416 -1.58 -22.18 -14.72
N LEU A 417 -1.37 -21.45 -13.63
CA LEU A 417 -2.42 -20.76 -12.89
C LEU A 417 -2.78 -19.39 -13.50
N GLY A 418 -2.00 -18.90 -14.47
CA GLY A 418 -2.14 -17.59 -15.08
C GLY A 418 -1.57 -16.45 -14.23
N LEU A 419 -0.75 -16.75 -13.22
CA LEU A 419 -0.25 -15.75 -12.28
C LEU A 419 0.93 -14.98 -12.84
N TYR A 420 1.86 -15.69 -13.49
CA TYR A 420 3.11 -15.11 -14.01
C TYR A 420 3.31 -15.40 -15.49
N ALA A 421 4.18 -14.60 -16.11
CA ALA A 421 4.81 -14.87 -17.40
C ALA A 421 6.34 -14.75 -17.28
N GLU A 422 7.10 -15.61 -17.97
CA GLU A 422 8.56 -15.53 -18.01
C GLU A 422 9.03 -14.32 -18.83
N VAL A 423 9.84 -13.45 -18.21
CA VAL A 423 10.41 -12.26 -18.86
C VAL A 423 11.94 -12.27 -18.90
N GLY A 424 12.57 -13.31 -18.36
CA GLY A 424 14.02 -13.47 -18.39
C GLY A 424 14.49 -14.70 -17.62
N ARG A 425 15.80 -14.92 -17.64
CA ARG A 425 16.46 -16.03 -16.95
C ARG A 425 17.83 -15.61 -16.44
N MET A 426 18.23 -16.17 -15.31
CA MET A 426 19.60 -16.02 -14.81
C MET A 426 20.53 -17.01 -15.49
N ILE A 427 21.78 -16.60 -15.62
CA ILE A 427 22.89 -17.43 -16.06
C ILE A 427 24.05 -17.25 -15.09
N GLU A 428 25.00 -18.17 -15.12
CA GLU A 428 26.29 -18.00 -14.48
C GLU A 428 27.38 -17.75 -15.52
N PHE A 429 28.26 -16.81 -15.22
CA PHE A 429 29.59 -16.75 -15.81
C PHE A 429 30.64 -17.20 -14.81
N SER A 430 31.61 -18.00 -15.26
CA SER A 430 32.76 -18.41 -14.45
C SER A 430 34.09 -18.24 -15.16
N TRP A 431 35.12 -17.96 -14.37
CA TRP A 431 36.49 -17.72 -14.82
C TRP A 431 37.49 -18.42 -13.91
N ASN A 432 38.63 -18.80 -14.48
CA ASN A 432 39.82 -19.16 -13.70
C ASN A 432 40.43 -17.90 -13.07
N THR A 433 41.03 -18.07 -11.89
CA THR A 433 41.79 -16.99 -11.25
C THR A 433 43.00 -16.57 -12.08
N ARG A 434 43.50 -15.37 -11.81
CA ARG A 434 44.66 -14.79 -12.50
C ARG A 434 45.82 -14.63 -11.54
N SER A 435 47.02 -14.49 -12.11
CA SER A 435 48.24 -14.18 -11.35
C SER A 435 48.06 -12.95 -10.46
N ARG A 436 48.67 -13.01 -9.28
CA ARG A 436 48.63 -11.99 -8.21
C ARG A 436 49.26 -10.64 -8.57
N PHE A 437 49.88 -10.51 -9.74
CA PHE A 437 50.59 -9.29 -10.12
C PHE A 437 49.65 -8.08 -10.26
N PRO A 438 50.04 -6.90 -9.72
CA PRO A 438 49.21 -5.71 -9.77
C PRO A 438 49.14 -5.15 -11.20
N LEU A 439 47.97 -4.59 -11.55
CA LEU A 439 47.80 -3.79 -12.76
C LEU A 439 48.26 -2.36 -12.48
N TRP A 440 49.32 -1.92 -13.16
CA TRP A 440 49.99 -0.66 -12.83
C TRP A 440 49.12 0.58 -13.04
N GLY A 441 48.14 0.55 -13.95
CA GLY A 441 47.22 1.67 -14.18
C GLY A 441 46.13 1.85 -13.12
N THR A 442 46.03 0.95 -12.14
CA THR A 442 44.91 0.93 -11.18
C THR A 442 45.38 0.81 -9.73
N ARG A 443 44.50 1.20 -8.81
CA ARG A 443 44.65 1.01 -7.37
C ARG A 443 43.33 0.54 -6.78
N LEU A 444 43.38 -0.41 -5.85
CA LEU A 444 42.23 -0.89 -5.11
C LEU A 444 42.13 -0.18 -3.76
N TYR A 445 40.90 0.05 -3.31
CA TYR A 445 40.59 0.61 -2.01
C TYR A 445 39.46 -0.21 -1.39
N LEU A 446 39.70 -0.79 -0.22
CA LEU A 446 38.68 -1.54 0.53
C LEU A 446 37.71 -0.55 1.17
N ILE A 447 36.42 -0.73 0.89
CA ILE A 447 35.34 0.03 1.53
C ILE A 447 34.92 -0.72 2.78
N GLY A 448 35.07 -0.07 3.93
CA GLY A 448 34.57 -0.55 5.22
C GLY A 448 33.31 0.19 5.66
N ARG A 449 32.95 0.04 6.94
CA ARG A 449 31.80 0.72 7.56
C ARG A 449 32.05 2.21 7.82
N GLU A 450 33.31 2.62 7.88
CA GLU A 450 33.67 4.03 8.08
C GLU A 450 33.26 4.85 6.85
N GLN A 451 32.39 5.82 7.09
CA GLN A 451 31.88 6.70 6.05
C GLN A 451 32.87 7.83 5.82
N THR A 452 33.36 7.94 4.58
CA THR A 452 34.13 9.10 4.13
C THR A 452 33.46 9.71 2.91
N ASP A 453 33.40 11.04 2.85
CA ASP A 453 32.78 11.76 1.73
C ASP A 453 33.32 11.33 0.37
N PHE A 454 34.61 10.98 0.33
CA PHE A 454 35.28 10.44 -0.84
C PHE A 454 34.64 9.13 -1.34
N VAL A 455 34.36 8.18 -0.45
CA VAL A 455 33.78 6.88 -0.82
C VAL A 455 32.34 7.05 -1.28
N ILE A 456 31.54 7.84 -0.54
CA ILE A 456 30.14 8.13 -0.87
C ILE A 456 30.07 8.74 -2.27
N THR A 457 30.89 9.75 -2.53
CA THR A 457 30.98 10.42 -3.84
C THR A 457 31.38 9.43 -4.94
N ALA A 458 32.42 8.62 -4.71
CA ALA A 458 32.91 7.65 -5.70
C ALA A 458 31.86 6.59 -6.07
N VAL A 459 31.11 6.06 -5.09
CA VAL A 459 30.04 5.08 -5.34
C VAL A 459 28.91 5.74 -6.15
N ASN A 460 28.46 6.92 -5.74
CA ASN A 460 27.41 7.64 -6.44
C ASN A 460 27.83 8.01 -7.87
N GLU A 461 29.05 8.46 -8.12
CA GLU A 461 29.55 8.73 -9.48
C GLU A 461 29.63 7.48 -10.36
N CYS A 462 29.93 6.31 -9.78
CA CYS A 462 29.89 5.05 -10.52
C CYS A 462 28.45 4.66 -10.85
N TRP A 463 27.54 4.81 -9.89
CA TRP A 463 26.11 4.55 -10.08
C TRP A 463 25.50 5.44 -11.16
N HIS A 464 25.69 6.76 -11.11
CA HIS A 464 25.12 7.68 -12.11
C HIS A 464 25.57 7.34 -13.54
N ARG A 465 26.84 6.95 -13.72
CA ARG A 465 27.32 6.53 -15.04
C ARG A 465 26.79 5.16 -15.46
N MET A 466 26.67 4.21 -14.53
CA MET A 466 26.03 2.93 -14.80
C MET A 466 24.56 3.10 -15.21
N ALA A 467 23.83 3.96 -14.50
CA ALA A 467 22.44 4.29 -14.80
C ALA A 467 22.30 4.95 -16.18
N ALA A 468 23.25 5.80 -16.58
CA ALA A 468 23.29 6.41 -17.91
C ALA A 468 23.48 5.38 -19.04
N ASP A 469 24.25 4.31 -18.80
CA ASP A 469 24.42 3.22 -19.77
C ASP A 469 23.19 2.28 -19.83
N LEU A 470 22.29 2.33 -18.84
CA LEU A 470 21.17 1.40 -18.66
C LEU A 470 19.79 2.07 -18.78
N GLN A 471 19.68 3.15 -19.57
CA GLN A 471 18.41 3.88 -19.78
C GLN A 471 17.29 3.02 -20.40
N THR A 472 17.64 1.94 -21.09
CA THR A 472 16.67 0.99 -21.69
C THR A 472 16.46 -0.26 -20.85
N ALA A 473 17.04 -0.32 -19.65
CA ALA A 473 16.91 -1.45 -18.74
C ALA A 473 15.98 -1.13 -17.56
N ILE A 474 15.65 -2.18 -16.81
CA ILE A 474 15.06 -2.09 -15.48
C ILE A 474 16.14 -2.48 -14.48
N ILE A 475 16.52 -1.58 -13.59
CA ILE A 475 17.65 -1.79 -12.67
C ILE A 475 17.35 -1.22 -11.28
N GLY A 476 17.66 -1.99 -10.24
CA GLY A 476 17.65 -1.51 -8.85
C GLY A 476 18.65 -0.37 -8.63
N ILE A 477 18.26 0.65 -7.85
CA ILE A 477 19.16 1.74 -7.47
C ILE A 477 20.36 1.17 -6.72
N ARG A 478 21.58 1.50 -7.19
CA ARG A 478 22.86 1.06 -6.61
C ARG A 478 23.70 2.24 -6.10
N ASP A 479 23.06 3.20 -5.44
CA ASP A 479 23.76 4.32 -4.80
C ASP A 479 24.46 3.89 -3.50
N TRP A 480 25.09 4.86 -2.81
CA TRP A 480 25.73 4.61 -1.52
C TRP A 480 24.77 4.01 -0.47
N ASN A 481 23.54 4.53 -0.38
CA ASN A 481 22.56 4.09 0.61
C ASN A 481 22.19 2.62 0.39
N TYR A 482 21.97 2.23 -0.87
CA TYR A 482 21.77 0.83 -1.24
C TYR A 482 22.97 -0.02 -0.86
N LEU A 483 24.19 0.38 -1.25
CA LEU A 483 25.39 -0.40 -0.99
C LEU A 483 25.63 -0.61 0.51
N GLN A 484 25.44 0.43 1.31
CA GLN A 484 25.56 0.38 2.75
C GLN A 484 24.55 -0.61 3.35
N TYR A 485 23.26 -0.39 3.11
CA TYR A 485 22.19 -1.22 3.66
C TYR A 485 22.24 -2.67 3.17
N ARG A 486 22.52 -2.90 1.88
CA ARG A 486 22.47 -4.25 1.27
C ARG A 486 23.67 -5.11 1.68
N TYR A 487 24.85 -4.51 1.84
CA TYR A 487 26.11 -5.26 1.97
C TYR A 487 26.90 -4.95 3.25
N LEU A 488 27.02 -3.68 3.68
CA LEU A 488 27.78 -3.35 4.89
C LEU A 488 27.01 -3.65 6.19
N ASP A 489 25.70 -3.44 6.13
CA ASP A 489 24.76 -3.63 7.25
C ASP A 489 24.08 -5.01 7.24
N HIS A 490 24.46 -5.89 6.30
CA HIS A 490 23.88 -7.22 6.20
C HIS A 490 24.13 -8.02 7.51
N PRO A 491 23.10 -8.61 8.13
CA PRO A 491 23.23 -9.17 9.48
C PRO A 491 24.04 -10.47 9.55
N SER A 492 24.04 -11.25 8.47
CA SER A 492 24.61 -12.62 8.47
C SER A 492 25.68 -12.90 7.40
N GLN A 493 25.92 -11.98 6.47
CA GLN A 493 26.84 -12.20 5.34
C GLN A 493 27.93 -11.15 5.37
N GLN A 494 29.17 -11.58 5.13
CA GLN A 494 30.31 -10.68 5.06
C GLN A 494 30.74 -10.54 3.60
N TYR A 495 30.64 -9.32 3.10
CA TYR A 495 31.04 -8.98 1.74
C TYR A 495 32.34 -8.17 1.76
N GLN A 496 33.20 -8.40 0.77
CA GLN A 496 34.35 -7.57 0.52
C GLN A 496 34.03 -6.57 -0.60
N ILE A 497 33.96 -5.28 -0.23
CA ILE A 497 33.60 -4.21 -1.16
C ILE A 497 34.87 -3.47 -1.59
N MET A 498 35.18 -3.48 -2.89
CA MET A 498 36.39 -2.90 -3.44
C MET A 498 36.08 -1.79 -4.44
N LEU A 499 36.61 -0.60 -4.18
CA LEU A 499 36.65 0.50 -5.14
C LEU A 499 37.90 0.37 -6.03
N VAL A 500 37.69 0.26 -7.34
CA VAL A 500 38.73 0.30 -8.35
C VAL A 500 38.93 1.75 -8.80
N LYS A 501 40.17 2.25 -8.71
CA LYS A 501 40.52 3.61 -9.14
C LYS A 501 41.60 3.61 -10.18
N ASN A 502 41.57 4.62 -11.04
CA ASN A 502 42.72 4.99 -11.84
C ASN A 502 43.85 5.48 -10.93
N ARG A 503 45.08 4.98 -11.13
CA ARG A 503 46.23 5.30 -10.27
C ARG A 503 46.67 6.76 -10.38
N PHE A 504 46.54 7.36 -11.57
CA PHE A 504 47.14 8.65 -11.90
C PHE A 504 46.21 9.83 -11.56
N ASN A 505 44.93 9.73 -11.91
CA ASN A 505 43.96 10.81 -11.66
C ASN A 505 42.97 10.50 -10.52
N ARG A 506 43.14 9.36 -9.84
CA ARG A 506 42.29 8.90 -8.71
C ARG A 506 40.80 8.70 -9.05
N ARG A 507 40.39 8.84 -10.31
CA ARG A 507 39.00 8.68 -10.76
C ARG A 507 38.50 7.27 -10.45
N ALA A 508 37.30 7.19 -9.89
CA ALA A 508 36.61 5.92 -9.66
C ALA A 508 36.27 5.24 -11.00
N ARG A 509 36.63 3.96 -11.13
CA ARG A 509 36.36 3.13 -12.31
C ARG A 509 35.17 2.23 -12.11
N GLY A 510 34.99 1.73 -10.88
CA GLY A 510 33.84 0.94 -10.49
C GLY A 510 33.99 0.32 -9.12
N ILE A 511 32.91 -0.23 -8.61
CA ILE A 511 32.82 -0.94 -7.34
C ILE A 511 32.60 -2.43 -7.62
N LEU A 512 33.31 -3.28 -6.88
CA LEU A 512 33.12 -4.72 -6.83
C LEU A 512 32.60 -5.11 -5.46
N VAL A 513 31.53 -5.90 -5.42
CA VAL A 513 31.07 -6.57 -4.20
C VAL A 513 31.38 -8.05 -4.34
N LEU A 514 32.30 -8.55 -3.52
CA LEU A 514 32.78 -9.92 -3.56
C LEU A 514 32.35 -10.70 -2.33
N ARG A 515 32.12 -12.00 -2.51
CA ARG A 515 31.98 -12.97 -1.42
C ARG A 515 32.93 -14.13 -1.67
N PHE A 516 33.53 -14.63 -0.60
CA PHE A 516 34.41 -15.80 -0.65
C PHE A 516 33.73 -16.93 0.12
N ASP A 517 33.55 -18.06 -0.55
CA ASP A 517 33.00 -19.28 0.02
C ASP A 517 33.79 -20.49 -0.50
N PRO A 518 33.49 -21.72 -0.06
CA PRO A 518 34.22 -22.91 -0.52
C PRO A 518 34.13 -23.15 -2.05
N GLU A 519 33.13 -22.60 -2.75
CA GLU A 519 33.01 -22.73 -4.20
C GLU A 519 33.92 -21.75 -4.97
N GLY A 520 34.38 -20.68 -4.31
CA GLY A 520 35.35 -19.73 -4.85
C GLY A 520 35.03 -18.28 -4.50
N CYS A 521 35.33 -17.37 -5.43
CA CYS A 521 35.03 -15.96 -5.32
C CYS A 521 33.81 -15.59 -6.17
N GLU A 522 32.70 -15.26 -5.52
CA GLU A 522 31.51 -14.75 -6.18
C GLU A 522 31.59 -13.23 -6.34
N ILE A 523 31.41 -12.73 -7.56
CA ILE A 523 31.06 -11.33 -7.82
C ILE A 523 29.56 -11.21 -7.60
N VAL A 524 29.20 -10.72 -6.42
CA VAL A 524 27.81 -10.61 -5.96
C VAL A 524 27.11 -9.47 -6.71
N ASP A 525 27.81 -8.35 -6.88
CA ASP A 525 27.31 -7.17 -7.57
C ASP A 525 28.48 -6.30 -8.07
N LEU A 526 28.17 -5.40 -9.00
CA LEU A 526 29.10 -4.43 -9.54
C LEU A 526 28.40 -3.11 -9.87
N ILE A 527 29.10 -2.01 -9.58
CA ILE A 527 28.59 -0.65 -9.81
C ILE A 527 29.62 0.09 -10.65
N ALA A 528 29.41 0.14 -11.95
CA ALA A 528 30.36 0.72 -12.90
C ALA A 528 29.68 1.04 -14.25
N PRO A 529 30.23 1.97 -15.04
CA PRO A 529 29.92 2.05 -16.46
C PRO A 529 30.12 0.68 -17.12
N LEU A 530 29.28 0.30 -18.09
CA LEU A 530 29.29 -1.04 -18.68
C LEU A 530 30.62 -1.37 -19.38
N ALA A 531 31.27 -0.35 -19.96
CA ALA A 531 32.60 -0.47 -20.56
C ALA A 531 33.71 -0.86 -19.56
N GLU A 532 33.50 -0.68 -18.26
CA GLU A 532 34.48 -0.97 -17.21
C GLU A 532 34.37 -2.40 -16.65
N ILE A 533 33.29 -3.12 -16.95
CA ILE A 533 33.03 -4.48 -16.45
C ILE A 533 34.20 -5.45 -16.69
N PRO A 534 34.85 -5.49 -17.87
CA PRO A 534 35.98 -6.40 -18.11
C PRO A 534 37.19 -6.13 -17.21
N LEU A 535 37.43 -4.85 -16.87
CA LEU A 535 38.48 -4.46 -15.93
C LEU A 535 38.13 -4.91 -14.51
N LEU A 536 36.89 -4.73 -14.08
CA LEU A 536 36.40 -5.16 -12.78
C LEU A 536 36.51 -6.69 -12.62
N ILE A 537 36.09 -7.47 -13.62
CA ILE A 537 36.25 -8.93 -13.63
C ILE A 537 37.72 -9.33 -13.52
N THR A 538 38.62 -8.61 -14.21
CA THR A 538 40.06 -8.86 -14.10
C THR A 538 40.56 -8.64 -12.67
N HIS A 539 40.05 -7.61 -11.98
CA HIS A 539 40.38 -7.38 -10.58
C HIS A 539 39.82 -8.45 -9.64
N ALA A 540 38.58 -8.88 -9.84
CA ALA A 540 37.99 -9.99 -9.08
C ALA A 540 38.83 -11.27 -9.23
N ARG A 541 39.23 -11.62 -10.46
CA ARG A 541 40.11 -12.78 -10.75
C ARG A 541 41.48 -12.70 -10.08
N ARG A 542 42.03 -11.49 -9.93
CA ARG A 542 43.29 -11.27 -9.21
C ARG A 542 43.09 -11.38 -7.70
N LEU A 543 42.05 -10.77 -7.16
CA LEU A 543 41.72 -10.84 -5.74
C LEU A 543 41.46 -12.29 -5.32
N ALA A 544 40.68 -13.02 -6.10
CA ALA A 544 40.47 -14.45 -5.92
C ALA A 544 41.78 -15.25 -5.83
N GLY A 545 42.74 -14.99 -6.73
CA GLY A 545 44.07 -15.63 -6.67
C GLY A 545 44.89 -15.24 -5.44
N ILE A 546 44.75 -14.01 -4.92
CA ILE A 546 45.40 -13.57 -3.67
C ILE A 546 44.81 -14.31 -2.46
N TYR A 547 43.49 -14.52 -2.45
CA TYR A 547 42.77 -15.25 -1.41
C TYR A 547 42.81 -16.78 -1.58
N GLY A 548 43.59 -17.30 -2.54
CA GLY A 548 43.75 -18.75 -2.75
C GLY A 548 42.56 -19.45 -3.41
N ALA A 549 41.56 -18.71 -3.89
CA ALA A 549 40.46 -19.29 -4.65
C ALA A 549 40.94 -19.72 -6.05
N THR A 550 40.30 -20.76 -6.59
CA THR A 550 40.60 -21.30 -7.93
C THR A 550 39.57 -20.88 -8.97
N ARG A 551 38.39 -20.45 -8.52
CA ARG A 551 37.23 -20.07 -9.34
C ARG A 551 36.74 -18.67 -8.99
N VAL A 552 36.35 -17.91 -10.01
CA VAL A 552 35.55 -16.69 -9.88
C VAL A 552 34.27 -16.86 -10.66
N PHE A 553 33.12 -16.44 -10.13
CA PHE A 553 31.87 -16.52 -10.86
C PHE A 553 30.91 -15.38 -10.52
N CYS A 554 29.89 -15.16 -11.35
CA CYS A 554 28.79 -14.26 -11.07
C CYS A 554 27.49 -14.81 -11.67
N HIS A 555 26.36 -14.39 -11.11
CA HIS A 555 25.06 -14.59 -11.75
C HIS A 555 24.54 -13.27 -12.30
N ILE A 556 24.00 -13.31 -13.51
CA ILE A 556 23.45 -12.15 -14.22
C ILE A 556 22.28 -12.61 -15.09
N THR A 557 21.34 -11.72 -15.39
CA THR A 557 20.31 -11.96 -16.40
C THR A 557 20.90 -12.10 -17.81
N GLY A 558 20.45 -13.11 -18.56
CA GLY A 558 21.10 -13.54 -19.81
C GLY A 558 21.16 -12.50 -20.93
N ASN A 559 20.28 -11.49 -20.90
CA ASN A 559 20.23 -10.39 -21.87
C ASN A 559 21.40 -9.40 -21.72
N PHE A 560 22.17 -9.44 -20.64
CA PHE A 560 23.36 -8.59 -20.42
C PHE A 560 24.70 -9.33 -20.56
N THR A 561 24.67 -10.55 -21.12
CA THR A 561 25.84 -11.42 -21.30
C THR A 561 27.00 -10.79 -22.07
N SER A 562 26.72 -9.97 -23.08
CA SER A 562 27.72 -9.38 -23.97
C SER A 562 28.77 -8.56 -23.22
N TYR A 563 28.39 -7.85 -22.16
CA TYR A 563 29.29 -7.05 -21.33
C TYR A 563 30.28 -7.89 -20.52
N PHE A 564 29.94 -9.15 -20.24
CA PHE A 564 30.78 -10.09 -19.48
C PHE A 564 31.60 -10.98 -20.41
N ALA A 565 31.06 -11.36 -21.57
CA ALA A 565 31.68 -12.31 -22.50
C ALA A 565 33.09 -11.90 -22.96
N THR A 566 33.34 -10.60 -23.11
CA THR A 566 34.65 -10.04 -23.51
C THR A 566 35.80 -10.40 -22.56
N SER A 567 35.50 -10.85 -21.33
CA SER A 567 36.48 -11.29 -20.34
C SER A 567 36.85 -12.79 -20.43
N GLY A 568 36.26 -13.52 -21.38
CA GLY A 568 36.60 -14.92 -21.72
C GLY A 568 36.10 -15.97 -20.71
N GLY A 569 34.95 -15.72 -20.06
CA GLY A 569 34.35 -16.64 -19.09
C GLY A 569 33.53 -17.76 -19.73
N LYS A 570 33.37 -18.87 -19.02
CA LYS A 570 32.42 -19.93 -19.40
C LYS A 570 31.02 -19.53 -18.95
N GLN A 571 30.04 -19.70 -19.83
CA GLN A 571 28.64 -19.41 -19.55
C GLN A 571 27.86 -20.70 -19.32
N GLN A 572 27.02 -20.74 -18.29
CA GLN A 572 26.07 -21.82 -18.06
C GLN A 572 24.69 -21.28 -17.66
N PRO A 573 23.59 -21.86 -18.17
CA PRO A 573 22.25 -21.49 -17.73
C PRO A 573 22.01 -21.92 -16.28
N LEU A 574 21.22 -21.15 -15.53
CA LEU A 574 20.76 -21.51 -14.19
C LEU A 574 19.28 -21.88 -14.23
N ASP A 575 18.87 -22.76 -13.31
CA ASP A 575 17.45 -23.05 -13.06
C ASP A 575 16.80 -21.93 -12.23
N ILE A 576 16.85 -20.71 -12.75
CA ILE A 576 16.25 -19.52 -12.14
C ILE A 576 15.63 -18.66 -13.24
N ARG A 577 14.31 -18.51 -13.17
CA ARG A 577 13.50 -17.69 -14.09
C ARG A 577 13.19 -16.34 -13.47
N ILE A 578 12.94 -15.34 -14.31
CA ILE A 578 12.49 -14.02 -13.89
C ILE A 578 11.01 -13.88 -14.27
N PRO A 579 10.09 -13.86 -13.28
CA PRO A 579 8.66 -13.73 -13.51
C PRO A 579 8.25 -12.26 -13.64
N ALA A 580 7.15 -12.03 -14.34
CA ALA A 580 6.36 -10.80 -14.28
C ALA A 580 4.90 -11.12 -13.92
N ASN A 581 4.19 -10.14 -13.36
CA ASN A 581 2.75 -10.23 -13.13
C ASN A 581 2.00 -10.40 -14.46
N ALA A 582 1.20 -11.46 -14.57
CA ALA A 582 0.31 -11.71 -15.70
C ALA A 582 -1.16 -11.84 -15.27
N TRP A 583 -1.45 -11.61 -13.98
CA TRP A 583 -2.75 -11.83 -13.35
C TRP A 583 -3.62 -10.59 -13.31
N SER A 584 -3.06 -9.48 -12.80
CA SER A 584 -3.78 -8.23 -12.57
C SER A 584 -3.30 -7.13 -13.52
N HIS A 585 -4.13 -6.11 -13.70
CA HIS A 585 -3.81 -4.96 -14.56
C HIS A 585 -2.51 -4.25 -14.11
N GLY A 586 -1.65 -3.97 -15.07
CA GLY A 586 -0.35 -3.33 -14.86
C GLY A 586 0.49 -3.37 -16.12
N THR A 587 1.80 -3.17 -15.96
CA THR A 587 2.75 -3.23 -17.07
C THR A 587 2.75 -4.60 -17.75
N PRO A 588 2.51 -4.70 -19.07
CA PRO A 588 2.49 -5.97 -19.77
C PRO A 588 3.83 -6.72 -19.69
N PRO A 589 3.84 -8.06 -19.51
CA PRO A 589 5.07 -8.85 -19.45
C PRO A 589 6.00 -8.67 -20.67
N GLU A 590 5.44 -8.50 -21.87
CA GLU A 590 6.24 -8.29 -23.09
C GLU A 590 7.08 -7.00 -23.02
N THR A 591 6.60 -5.97 -22.33
CA THR A 591 7.36 -4.72 -22.08
C THR A 591 8.56 -4.96 -21.15
N LEU A 592 8.50 -5.96 -20.27
CA LEU A 592 9.55 -6.25 -19.29
C LEU A 592 10.59 -7.26 -19.80
N LYS A 593 10.24 -7.96 -20.88
CA LYS A 593 11.00 -9.08 -21.43
C LYS A 593 12.42 -8.67 -21.80
N ASN A 594 13.40 -9.35 -21.22
CA ASN A 594 14.82 -9.11 -21.45
C ASN A 594 15.29 -7.67 -21.12
N HIS A 595 14.63 -6.99 -20.18
CA HIS A 595 15.04 -5.65 -19.74
C HIS A 595 15.61 -5.61 -18.31
N TRP A 596 15.37 -6.63 -17.48
CA TRP A 596 15.84 -6.67 -16.10
C TRP A 596 17.35 -6.88 -15.97
N TRP A 597 18.06 -5.93 -15.34
CA TRP A 597 19.42 -6.09 -14.86
C TRP A 597 19.37 -6.62 -13.42
N LEU A 598 19.60 -7.91 -13.25
CA LEU A 598 19.62 -8.56 -11.94
C LEU A 598 20.89 -9.38 -11.77
N MET A 599 21.55 -9.22 -10.63
CA MET A 599 22.74 -9.98 -10.22
C MET A 599 22.47 -10.80 -8.96
N SER A 600 23.45 -11.57 -8.53
CA SER A 600 23.38 -12.32 -7.27
C SER A 600 23.03 -11.46 -6.05
N GLY A 601 23.46 -10.20 -6.02
CA GLY A 601 23.14 -9.24 -4.95
C GLY A 601 21.67 -8.85 -4.87
N ASP A 602 20.90 -9.07 -5.94
CA ASP A 602 19.46 -8.86 -5.95
C ASP A 602 18.69 -10.05 -5.34
N LYS A 603 19.35 -11.16 -4.98
CA LYS A 603 18.74 -12.32 -4.32
C LYS A 603 18.90 -12.25 -2.80
N ASP A 604 17.84 -12.61 -2.06
CA ASP A 604 17.83 -12.59 -0.59
C ASP A 604 17.99 -13.99 0.04
N PHE A 605 18.23 -15.01 -0.77
CA PHE A 605 18.50 -16.38 -0.35
C PHE A 605 19.78 -16.89 -1.02
N ARG A 606 20.39 -17.90 -0.40
CA ARG A 606 21.63 -18.52 -0.87
C ARG A 606 21.53 -20.02 -0.81
#